data_AF-A0A1Z8RZ79-F1
#
_entry.id   AF-A0A1Z8RZ79-F1
#
_cell.length_a   1.000
_cell.length_b   1.000
_cell.length_c   1.000
_cell.angle_alpha   90.00
_cell.angle_beta   90.00
_cell.angle_gamma   90.00
#
_symmetry.space_group_name_H-M   'P 1'
#
loop_
_entity.id
_entity.type
_entity.pdbx_description
1 polymer ?
#
loop_
_entity_poly.entity_id
_entity_poly.type
_entity_poly.pdbx_seq_one_letter_code
_entity_poly.pdbx_strand_id
1 'polypeptide(L)'
;MSHQLINHNKKIVIDYVKSKGITEAQILNMFVSRLSDNSLRLTKIGIQILEEHFPSYVIKIKQPFSVKTIHIHNLEKEMLLPYYIDNKKIVVFNEKDAVDLKLIDGDVELWSRNCTVNNQDYSPNFD
;
A
#
# COMPACT_ATOMS: atom_id res chain seq x y z
N MET A 1 11.47 8.97 9.84
CA MET A 1 10.16 9.57 10.17
C MET A 1 8.95 8.65 9.89
N SER A 2 9.10 7.35 9.59
CA SER A 2 8.04 6.56 8.92
C SER A 2 7.02 5.83 9.82
N HIS A 3 7.39 5.24 10.96
CA HIS A 3 6.45 4.37 11.71
C HIS A 3 5.30 5.10 12.40
N GLN A 4 5.53 6.33 12.92
CA GLN A 4 4.50 7.09 13.62
C GLN A 4 3.35 7.49 12.68
N LEU A 5 3.67 7.87 11.44
CA LEU A 5 2.67 8.27 10.44
C LEU A 5 1.85 7.08 9.96
N ILE A 6 2.50 5.93 9.70
CA ILE A 6 1.82 4.68 9.34
C ILE A 6 0.82 4.27 10.43
N ASN A 7 1.24 4.28 11.69
CA ASN A 7 0.39 3.93 12.82
C ASN A 7 -0.80 4.90 12.95
N HIS A 8 -0.55 6.19 12.73
CA HIS A 8 -1.60 7.21 12.75
C HIS A 8 -2.66 6.98 11.66
N ASN A 9 -2.24 6.79 10.40
CA ASN A 9 -3.16 6.62 9.28
C ASN A 9 -3.93 5.29 9.38
N LYS A 10 -3.26 4.22 9.81
CA LYS A 10 -3.91 2.93 10.09
C LYS A 10 -4.99 3.10 11.16
N LYS A 11 -4.69 3.81 12.24
CA LYS A 11 -5.63 4.08 13.33
C LYS A 11 -6.84 4.85 12.84
N ILE A 12 -6.67 5.91 12.05
CA ILE A 12 -7.79 6.68 11.48
C ILE A 12 -8.75 5.78 10.70
N VAL A 13 -8.20 4.93 9.82
CA VAL A 13 -9.04 4.02 9.03
C VAL A 13 -9.76 3.00 9.93
N ILE A 14 -9.06 2.45 10.92
CA ILE A 14 -9.65 1.52 11.90
C ILE A 14 -10.79 2.19 12.67
N ASP A 15 -10.56 3.38 13.21
CA ASP A 15 -11.57 4.12 13.99
C ASP A 15 -12.80 4.44 13.13
N TYR A 16 -12.59 4.80 11.86
CA TYR A 16 -13.68 4.99 10.91
C TYR A 16 -14.49 3.71 10.68
N VAL A 17 -13.88 2.58 10.31
CA VAL A 17 -14.64 1.36 10.01
C VAL A 17 -15.33 0.79 11.25
N LYS A 18 -14.71 0.95 12.44
CA LYS A 18 -15.36 0.65 13.73
C LYS A 18 -16.63 1.47 13.90
N SER A 19 -16.58 2.77 13.61
CA SER A 19 -17.75 3.65 13.69
C SER A 19 -18.88 3.26 12.72
N LYS A 20 -18.58 2.47 11.69
CA LYS A 20 -19.56 1.92 10.73
C LYS A 20 -20.08 0.52 11.10
N GLY A 21 -19.67 -0.01 12.25
CA GLY A 21 -20.15 -1.31 12.75
C GLY A 21 -19.32 -2.51 12.31
N ILE A 22 -18.15 -2.29 11.70
CA ILE A 22 -17.23 -3.39 11.38
C ILE A 22 -16.63 -3.94 12.68
N THR A 23 -16.75 -5.26 12.87
CA THR A 23 -16.33 -5.94 14.09
C THR A 23 -14.82 -6.00 14.24
N GLU A 24 -14.32 -6.15 15.46
CA GLU A 24 -12.88 -6.32 15.71
C GLU A 24 -12.30 -7.53 14.99
N ALA A 25 -13.05 -8.64 14.92
CA ALA A 25 -12.65 -9.83 14.18
C ALA A 25 -12.49 -9.55 12.68
N GLN A 26 -13.39 -8.76 12.08
CA GLN A 26 -13.25 -8.33 10.69
C GLN A 26 -12.03 -7.43 10.52
N ILE A 27 -11.82 -6.46 11.42
CA ILE A 27 -10.67 -5.53 11.38
C ILE A 27 -9.34 -6.27 11.48
N LEU A 28 -9.22 -7.26 12.36
CA LEU A 28 -8.03 -8.10 12.47
C LEU A 28 -7.74 -8.86 11.17
N ASN A 29 -8.78 -9.23 10.41
CA ASN A 29 -8.65 -9.91 9.13
C ASN A 29 -8.47 -8.95 7.93
N MET A 30 -8.64 -7.63 8.13
CA MET A 30 -8.43 -6.64 7.05
C MET A 30 -6.97 -6.53 6.66
N PHE A 31 -6.04 -6.62 7.61
CA PHE A 31 -4.62 -6.41 7.38
C PHE A 31 -3.85 -7.74 7.31
N VAL A 32 -2.83 -7.80 6.45
CA VAL A 32 -2.00 -9.01 6.34
C VAL A 32 -1.24 -9.24 7.64
N SER A 33 -0.72 -8.17 8.25
CA SER A 33 -0.18 -8.24 9.60
C SER A 33 -1.26 -7.89 10.62
N ARG A 34 -1.70 -8.91 11.38
CA ARG A 34 -2.74 -8.78 12.41
C ARG A 34 -2.23 -8.15 13.69
N LEU A 35 -0.94 -8.31 13.98
CA LEU A 35 -0.31 -7.95 15.26
C LEU A 35 0.67 -6.79 15.14
N SER A 36 1.03 -6.37 13.92
CA SER A 36 1.92 -5.22 13.73
C SER A 36 1.15 -4.00 13.25
N ASP A 37 1.36 -2.90 13.95
CA ASP A 37 0.82 -1.59 13.55
C ASP A 37 1.58 -1.02 12.34
N ASN A 38 2.81 -1.49 12.11
CA ASN A 38 3.74 -0.99 11.10
C ASN A 38 3.43 -1.42 9.66
N SER A 39 2.21 -1.88 9.36
CA SER A 39 1.85 -2.26 7.99
C SER A 39 0.45 -1.79 7.61
N LEU A 40 0.38 -1.16 6.44
CA LEU A 40 -0.84 -0.70 5.78
C LEU A 40 -1.39 -1.73 4.78
N ARG A 41 -0.69 -2.87 4.61
CA ARG A 41 -1.06 -3.87 3.61
C ARG A 41 -2.34 -4.64 3.98
N LEU A 42 -3.29 -4.63 3.06
CA LEU A 42 -4.59 -5.28 3.17
C LEU A 42 -4.57 -6.72 2.66
N THR A 43 -5.47 -7.52 3.21
CA THR A 43 -5.89 -8.80 2.66
C THR A 43 -6.97 -8.58 1.59
N LYS A 44 -7.41 -9.65 0.91
CA LYS A 44 -8.57 -9.59 0.01
C LYS A 44 -9.87 -9.20 0.72
N ILE A 45 -10.02 -9.59 1.98
CA ILE A 45 -11.18 -9.18 2.81
C ILE A 45 -11.05 -7.70 3.15
N GLY A 46 -9.83 -7.24 3.47
CA GLY A 46 -9.54 -5.85 3.75
C GLY A 46 -9.91 -4.91 2.59
N ILE A 47 -9.62 -5.30 1.34
CA ILE A 47 -10.03 -4.47 0.19
C ILE A 47 -11.55 -4.39 0.08
N GLN A 48 -12.27 -5.51 0.24
CA GLN A 48 -13.72 -5.55 0.10
C GLN A 48 -14.38 -4.61 1.12
N ILE A 49 -13.94 -4.69 2.38
CA ILE A 49 -14.43 -3.81 3.45
C ILE A 49 -14.16 -2.33 3.13
N LEU A 50 -12.97 -1.98 2.63
CA LEU A 50 -12.66 -0.58 2.35
C LEU A 50 -13.35 -0.06 1.09
N GLU A 51 -13.54 -0.89 0.07
CA GLU A 51 -14.23 -0.53 -1.18
C GLU A 51 -15.71 -0.18 -0.95
N GLU A 52 -16.34 -0.71 0.11
CA GLU A 52 -17.69 -0.35 0.54
C GLU A 52 -17.79 1.06 1.14
N HIS A 53 -16.66 1.65 1.52
CA HIS A 53 -16.61 2.87 2.32
C HIS A 53 -15.82 4.01 1.71
N PHE A 54 -14.89 3.70 0.80
CA PHE A 54 -13.97 4.66 0.21
C PHE A 54 -13.85 4.42 -1.31
N PRO A 55 -13.64 5.49 -2.10
CA PRO A 55 -13.26 5.30 -3.50
C PRO A 55 -11.94 4.53 -3.58
N SER A 56 -11.90 3.53 -4.47
CA SER A 56 -10.70 2.75 -4.73
C SER A 56 -10.18 2.98 -6.14
N TYR A 57 -8.85 2.93 -6.27
CA TYR A 57 -8.15 3.12 -7.52
C TYR A 57 -7.36 1.85 -7.83
N VAL A 58 -7.79 1.15 -8.88
CA VAL A 58 -7.15 -0.09 -9.33
C VAL A 58 -6.08 0.23 -10.38
N ILE A 59 -4.84 -0.08 -10.06
CA ILE A 59 -3.70 0.04 -10.97
C ILE A 59 -3.33 -1.36 -11.45
N LYS A 60 -3.49 -1.62 -12.75
CA LYS A 60 -3.08 -2.90 -13.36
C LYS A 60 -1.56 -2.92 -13.47
N ILE A 61 -0.93 -4.02 -13.05
CA ILE A 61 0.52 -4.20 -13.13
C ILE A 61 0.87 -4.82 -14.48
N LYS A 62 1.89 -4.27 -15.15
CA LYS A 62 2.44 -4.83 -16.40
C LYS A 62 2.95 -6.25 -16.16
N GLN A 63 2.65 -7.15 -17.09
CA GLN A 63 3.03 -8.56 -17.00
C GLN A 63 4.20 -8.88 -17.94
N PRO A 64 5.06 -9.86 -17.60
CA PRO A 64 5.02 -10.69 -16.40
C PRO A 64 5.53 -9.95 -15.15
N PHE A 65 4.88 -10.19 -14.00
CA PHE A 65 5.33 -9.61 -12.73
C PHE A 65 5.16 -10.58 -11.57
N SER A 66 6.11 -10.49 -10.63
CA SER A 66 6.06 -11.19 -9.35
C SER A 66 6.38 -10.21 -8.23
N VAL A 67 5.50 -10.14 -7.24
CA VAL A 67 5.71 -9.29 -6.07
C VAL A 67 6.94 -9.78 -5.29
N LYS A 68 7.90 -8.88 -5.08
CA LYS A 68 9.12 -9.11 -4.29
C LYS A 68 9.05 -8.34 -2.98
N THR A 69 9.88 -8.73 -2.02
CA THR A 69 10.01 -8.03 -0.73
C THR A 69 10.33 -6.54 -0.89
N ILE A 70 11.16 -6.16 -1.86
CA ILE A 70 11.49 -4.74 -2.12
C ILE A 70 10.26 -3.91 -2.53
N HIS A 71 9.33 -4.49 -3.29
CA HIS A 71 8.09 -3.81 -3.68
C HIS A 71 7.23 -3.53 -2.46
N ILE A 72 7.08 -4.53 -1.58
CA ILE A 72 6.35 -4.38 -0.32
C ILE A 72 7.04 -3.34 0.58
N HIS A 73 8.36 -3.42 0.72
CA HIS A 73 9.13 -2.48 1.52
C HIS A 73 8.92 -1.03 1.08
N ASN A 74 8.99 -0.77 -0.23
CA ASN A 74 8.77 0.56 -0.77
C ASN A 74 7.32 1.03 -0.61
N LEU A 75 6.33 0.14 -0.82
CA LEU A 75 4.92 0.49 -0.57
C LEU A 75 4.67 0.83 0.91
N GLU A 76 5.25 0.09 1.86
CA GLU A 76 5.12 0.43 3.29
C GLU A 76 5.74 1.78 3.65
N LYS A 77 6.74 2.26 2.90
CA LYS A 77 7.37 3.56 3.14
C LYS A 77 6.60 4.72 2.52
N GLU A 78 6.06 4.50 1.32
CA GLU A 78 5.51 5.58 0.48
C GLU A 78 3.98 5.73 0.62
N MET A 79 3.24 4.65 0.88
CA MET A 79 1.78 4.70 0.91
C MET A 79 1.25 5.46 2.13
N LEU A 80 0.31 6.37 1.89
CA LEU A 80 -0.32 7.15 2.94
C LEU A 80 -1.47 6.39 3.61
N LEU A 81 -2.19 5.59 2.85
CA LEU A 81 -3.36 4.83 3.32
C LEU A 81 -3.17 3.32 3.13
N PRO A 82 -4.03 2.50 3.76
CA PRO A 82 -4.07 1.08 3.48
C PRO A 82 -4.08 0.77 1.98
N TYR A 83 -3.35 -0.27 1.58
CA TYR A 83 -3.19 -0.64 0.17
C TYR A 83 -3.24 -2.15 -0.01
N TYR A 84 -3.54 -2.60 -1.22
CA TYR A 84 -3.46 -4.00 -1.61
C TYR A 84 -2.55 -4.18 -2.80
N ILE A 85 -1.85 -5.31 -2.85
CA ILE A 85 -1.05 -5.71 -3.99
C ILE A 85 -1.12 -7.23 -4.18
N ASP A 86 -1.25 -7.64 -5.43
CA ASP A 86 -0.94 -8.99 -5.89
C ASP A 86 -0.09 -8.91 -7.18
N ASN A 87 0.15 -10.04 -7.84
CA ASN A 87 0.95 -10.05 -9.07
C ASN A 87 0.28 -9.33 -10.25
N LYS A 88 -0.99 -8.97 -10.16
CA LYS A 88 -1.81 -8.42 -11.26
C LYS A 88 -2.19 -6.95 -11.06
N LYS A 89 -2.36 -6.50 -9.82
CA LYS A 89 -2.84 -5.15 -9.52
C LYS A 89 -2.36 -4.62 -8.17
N ILE A 90 -2.33 -3.29 -8.07
CA ILE A 90 -2.31 -2.54 -6.82
C ILE A 90 -3.68 -1.87 -6.66
N VAL A 91 -4.21 -1.82 -5.44
CA VAL A 91 -5.40 -1.03 -5.09
C VAL A 91 -5.03 -0.05 -3.99
N VAL A 92 -5.30 1.22 -4.22
CA VAL A 92 -5.08 2.33 -3.27
C VAL A 92 -6.36 3.13 -3.08
N PHE A 93 -6.44 3.86 -1.96
CA PHE A 93 -7.67 4.55 -1.52
C PHE A 93 -7.48 6.08 -1.40
N ASN A 94 -6.46 6.63 -2.07
CA ASN A 94 -6.31 8.08 -2.23
C ASN A 94 -5.79 8.43 -3.64
N GLU A 95 -6.13 9.63 -4.09
CA GLU A 95 -5.81 10.11 -5.44
C GLU A 95 -4.32 10.31 -5.68
N LYS A 96 -3.58 10.78 -4.66
CA LYS A 96 -2.15 11.05 -4.78
C LYS A 96 -1.39 9.76 -5.15
N ASP A 97 -1.55 8.72 -4.34
CA ASP A 97 -0.90 7.42 -4.57
C ASP A 97 -1.35 6.80 -5.90
N ALA A 98 -2.62 7.00 -6.28
CA ALA A 98 -3.15 6.53 -7.55
C ALA A 98 -2.50 7.23 -8.74
N VAL A 99 -2.27 8.55 -8.68
CA VAL A 99 -1.59 9.31 -9.73
C VAL A 99 -0.14 8.87 -9.85
N ASP A 100 0.58 8.79 -8.73
CA ASP A 100 1.99 8.37 -8.69
C ASP A 100 2.20 7.00 -9.36
N LEU A 101 1.30 6.04 -9.07
CA LEU A 101 1.33 4.69 -9.67
C LEU A 101 0.78 4.64 -11.11
N LYS A 102 -0.05 5.59 -11.54
CA LYS A 102 -0.52 5.67 -12.93
C LYS A 102 0.51 6.28 -13.87
N LEU A 103 1.31 7.24 -13.39
CA LEU A 103 2.33 7.92 -14.20
C LEU A 103 3.41 6.96 -14.73
N ILE A 104 3.68 5.90 -13.98
CA ILE A 104 4.59 4.80 -14.36
C ILE A 104 3.92 3.74 -15.25
N ASP A 105 2.65 3.92 -15.62
CA ASP A 105 1.85 3.02 -16.44
C ASP A 105 1.91 1.55 -15.97
N GLY A 106 1.76 1.33 -14.66
CA GLY A 106 1.76 -0.01 -14.06
C GLY A 106 3.12 -0.72 -14.05
N ASP A 107 4.23 -0.02 -14.38
CA ASP A 107 5.60 -0.52 -14.22
C ASP A 107 6.07 -0.37 -12.76
N VAL A 108 5.57 -1.26 -11.91
CA VAL A 108 5.85 -1.25 -10.46
C VAL A 108 7.33 -1.49 -10.16
N GLU A 109 8.06 -2.19 -11.03
CA GLU A 109 9.50 -2.41 -10.85
C GLU A 109 10.26 -1.08 -11.08
N LEU A 110 9.93 -0.33 -12.12
CA LEU A 110 10.48 1.02 -12.35
C LEU A 110 10.16 1.96 -11.19
N TRP A 111 8.91 1.99 -10.73
CA TRP A 111 8.52 2.81 -9.58
C TRP A 111 9.29 2.44 -8.32
N SER A 112 9.38 1.16 -8.02
CA SER A 112 10.12 0.67 -6.85
C SER A 112 11.60 1.06 -6.94
N ARG A 113 12.22 1.00 -8.13
CA ARG A 113 13.60 1.48 -8.31
C ARG A 113 13.72 2.98 -8.09
N ASN A 114 12.78 3.78 -8.62
CA ASN A 114 12.78 5.24 -8.42
C ASN A 114 12.64 5.60 -6.94
N CYS A 115 11.78 4.90 -6.18
CA CYS A 115 11.69 5.07 -4.73
C CYS A 115 13.02 4.74 -4.03
N THR A 116 13.71 3.67 -4.44
CA THR A 116 15.01 3.30 -3.85
C THR A 116 16.09 4.33 -4.19
N VAL A 117 16.16 4.79 -5.44
CA VAL A 117 17.15 5.79 -5.89
C VAL A 117 16.90 7.16 -5.25
N ASN A 118 15.65 7.59 -5.09
CA ASN A 118 15.36 8.86 -4.40
C ASN A 118 15.65 8.81 -2.89
N ASN A 119 15.77 7.60 -2.32
CA ASN A 119 16.08 7.37 -0.91
C ASN A 119 17.57 7.06 -0.64
N GLN A 120 18.41 6.99 -1.68
CA GLN A 120 19.86 6.90 -1.59
C GLN A 120 20.45 8.10 -2.34
N ASP A 121 21.16 9.00 -1.66
CA ASP A 121 22.00 9.98 -2.34
C ASP A 121 22.81 9.25 -3.42
N TYR A 122 22.66 9.71 -4.65
CA TYR A 122 23.21 9.10 -5.85
C TYR A 122 24.72 8.92 -5.67
N SER A 123 25.18 7.68 -5.49
CA SER A 123 26.58 7.32 -5.68
C SER A 123 26.62 6.18 -6.71
N PRO A 124 26.66 6.51 -8.01
CA PRO A 124 26.71 5.52 -9.07
C PRO A 124 28.12 4.95 -9.09
N ASN A 125 28.34 3.84 -8.38
CA ASN A 125 29.52 3.02 -8.64
C ASN A 125 29.14 2.02 -9.73
N PHE A 126 29.48 2.39 -10.96
CA PHE A 126 29.60 1.45 -12.06
C PHE A 126 31.03 0.90 -12.03
N ASP A 127 31.21 -0.18 -11.26
CA ASP A 127 32.31 -1.13 -11.44
C ASP A 127 31.71 -2.52 -11.72
#